data_AF-C7CMS0-F1
#
_entry.id   AF-C7CMS0-F1
#
_cell.length_a   1.000
_cell.length_b   1.000
_cell.length_c   1.000
_cell.angle_alpha   90.00
_cell.angle_beta   90.00
_cell.angle_gamma   90.00
#
_symmetry.space_group_name_H-M   'P 1'
#
loop_
_entity.id
_entity.type
_entity.pdbx_description
1 polymer ?
#
loop_
_entity_poly.entity_id
_entity_poly.type
_entity_poly.pdbx_seq_one_letter_code
_entity_poly.pdbx_strand_id
1 'polypeptide(L)' 'MQTTSGAPILRQDLGVEETAESDNIVRWDGERLYVEQDIYHNGQLVHRKYRRTITEPVARALQTILKRSQQ' A
#
# COMPACT_ATOMS: atom_id res chain seq x y z
N MET A 1 -7.15 -9.68 -9.70
CA MET A 1 -6.57 -9.16 -8.44
C MET A 1 -7.21 -7.80 -8.19
N GLN A 2 -7.75 -7.55 -7.00
CA GLN A 2 -8.38 -6.26 -6.66
C GLN A 2 -7.29 -5.26 -6.26
N THR A 3 -6.93 -4.35 -7.16
CA THR A 3 -6.06 -3.24 -6.83
C THR A 3 -6.88 -2.12 -6.20
N THR A 4 -6.36 -1.48 -5.15
CA THR A 4 -6.97 -0.29 -4.56
C THR A 4 -6.03 0.89 -4.71
N SER A 5 -6.56 1.96 -5.29
CA SER A 5 -5.86 3.23 -5.44
C SER A 5 -5.90 4.00 -4.12
N GLY A 6 -4.73 4.43 -3.64
CA GLY A 6 -4.62 5.34 -2.50
C GLY A 6 -5.03 6.77 -2.87
N ALA A 7 -5.38 7.58 -1.86
CA ALA A 7 -5.63 9.00 -2.07
C ALA A 7 -4.34 9.70 -2.60
N PRO A 8 -4.46 10.61 -3.58
CA PRO A 8 -3.31 11.31 -4.14
C PRO A 8 -2.61 12.18 -3.07
N ILE A 9 -1.28 12.17 -3.10
CA ILE A 9 -0.44 13.06 -2.29
C ILE A 9 0.06 14.17 -3.21
N LEU A 10 -0.35 15.41 -2.95
CA LEU A 10 0.07 16.57 -3.73
C LEU A 10 1.29 17.23 -3.10
N ARG A 11 2.41 17.24 -3.83
CA ARG A 11 3.60 18.04 -3.54
C ARG A 11 3.55 19.34 -4.33
N GLN A 12 2.81 20.31 -3.76
CA GLN A 12 2.57 21.61 -4.39
C GLN A 12 3.86 22.37 -4.73
N ASP A 13 4.91 22.20 -3.93
CA ASP A 13 6.24 22.78 -4.13
C ASP A 13 6.94 22.29 -5.40
N LEU A 14 6.59 21.09 -5.88
CA LEU A 14 7.19 20.46 -7.05
C LEU A 14 6.23 20.34 -8.25
N GLY A 15 4.94 20.68 -8.06
CA GLY A 15 3.91 20.45 -9.08
C GLY A 15 3.68 18.97 -9.37
N VAL A 16 3.88 18.09 -8.37
CA VAL A 16 3.78 16.64 -8.52
C VAL A 16 2.59 16.11 -7.71
N GLU A 17 1.74 15.33 -8.38
CA GLU A 17 0.74 14.47 -7.77
C GLU A 17 1.26 13.03 -7.74
N GLU A 18 1.42 12.48 -6.54
CA GLU A 18 1.77 11.08 -6.35
C GLU A 18 0.51 10.25 -6.09
N THR A 19 0.33 9.18 -6.86
CA THR A 19 -0.68 8.16 -6.62
C THR A 19 -0.04 6.79 -6.46
N ALA A 20 -0.72 5.89 -5.75
CA ALA A 20 -0.26 4.53 -5.54
C ALA A 20 -1.37 3.53 -5.80
N GLU A 21 -1.05 2.44 -6.50
CA GLU A 21 -1.93 1.31 -6.71
C GLU A 21 -1.37 0.10 -5.97
N SER A 22 -2.10 -0.38 -4.96
CA SER A 22 -1.72 -1.54 -4.14
C SER A 22 -2.51 -2.77 -4.60
N ASP A 23 -1.88 -3.94 -4.61
CA ASP A 23 -2.58 -5.21 -4.83
C ASP A 23 -3.36 -5.70 -3.61
N ASN A 24 -3.18 -5.03 -2.47
CA ASN A 24 -3.75 -5.32 -1.15
C ASN A 24 -3.43 -6.71 -0.60
N ILE A 25 -2.40 -7.36 -1.12
CA ILE A 25 -1.94 -8.65 -0.64
C ILE A 25 -0.85 -8.41 0.40
N VAL A 26 -1.19 -8.66 1.66
CA VAL A 26 -0.23 -8.62 2.78
C VAL A 26 0.70 -9.82 2.68
N ARG A 27 2.01 -9.55 2.70
CA ARG A 27 3.08 -10.54 2.57
C ARG A 27 4.04 -10.44 3.76
N TRP A 28 4.73 -11.54 4.04
CA TRP A 28 5.81 -11.65 5.02
C TRP A 28 7.07 -12.15 4.32
N ASP A 29 8.20 -11.45 4.47
CA ASP A 29 9.49 -11.84 3.85
C ASP A 29 10.47 -12.51 4.84
N GLY A 30 10.06 -12.72 6.09
CA GLY A 30 10.94 -13.22 7.15
C GLY A 30 11.33 -12.13 8.16
N GLU A 31 11.19 -10.86 7.82
CA GLU A 31 11.56 -9.73 8.68
C GLU A 31 10.38 -8.79 8.93
N ARG A 32 9.57 -8.50 7.90
CA ARG A 32 8.47 -7.52 8.00
C ARG A 32 7.24 -7.90 7.20
N LEU A 33 6.10 -7.40 7.65
CA LEU A 33 4.86 -7.41 6.87
C LEU A 33 4.89 -6.25 5.87
N TYR A 34 4.47 -6.51 4.63
CA TYR A 34 4.43 -5.48 3.59
C TYR A 34 3.32 -5.75 2.57
N VAL A 35 3.00 -4.72 1.78
CA VAL A 35 2.20 -4.84 0.54
C VAL A 35 3.06 -4.37 -0.64
N GLU A 36 2.75 -4.88 -1.82
CA GLU A 36 3.36 -4.38 -3.06
C GLU A 36 2.45 -3.33 -3.69
N GLN A 37 3.05 -2.22 -4.12
CA GLN A 37 2.34 -1.14 -4.79
C GLN A 37 3.15 -0.59 -5.97
N ASP A 38 2.44 -0.11 -6.98
CA ASP A 38 3.00 0.67 -8.07
C ASP A 38 2.81 2.16 -7.77
N ILE A 39 3.85 2.96 -7.95
CA ILE A 39 3.87 4.40 -7.66
C ILE A 39 3.89 5.18 -8.96
N TYR A 40 3.04 6.19 -9.04
CA TYR A 40 2.92 7.06 -10.20
C TYR A 40 3.12 8.51 -9.79
N HIS A 41 3.86 9.26 -10.60
CA HIS A 41 3.97 10.72 -10.50
C HIS A 41 3.35 11.34 -11.74
N ASN A 42 2.33 12.19 -11.55
CA ASN A 42 1.59 12.83 -12.64
C ASN A 42 1.08 11.80 -13.69
N GLY A 43 0.64 10.63 -13.22
CA GLY A 43 0.14 9.52 -14.05
C GLY A 43 1.22 8.64 -14.71
N GLN A 44 2.51 8.95 -14.54
CA GLN A 44 3.60 8.13 -15.06
C GLN A 44 4.10 7.15 -14.00
N LEU A 45 4.19 5.86 -14.35
CA LEU A 45 4.76 4.83 -13.47
C LEU A 45 6.25 5.11 -13.22
N VAL A 46 6.60 5.34 -11.96
CA VAL A 46 7.98 5.62 -11.53
C VAL A 46 8.59 4.47 -10.72
N HIS A 47 7.78 3.72 -9.97
CA HIS A 47 8.21 2.53 -9.26
C HIS A 47 7.20 1.40 -9.40
N ARG A 48 7.69 0.19 -9.68
CA ARG A 48 6.88 -1.03 -9.77
C ARG A 48 7.22 -1.97 -8.62
N LYS A 49 6.21 -2.66 -8.08
CA LYS A 49 6.37 -3.61 -6.96
C LYS A 49 7.12 -3.01 -5.77
N TYR A 50 6.86 -1.73 -5.50
CA TYR A 50 7.42 -1.07 -4.34
C TYR A 50 6.86 -1.72 -3.07
N ARG A 51 7.76 -2.18 -2.19
CA ARG A 51 7.37 -2.84 -0.93
C ARG A 51 7.11 -1.79 0.14
N ARG A 52 5.84 -1.55 0.44
CA ARG A 52 5.44 -0.69 1.54
C ARG A 52 5.30 -1.52 2.81
N THR A 53 6.12 -1.19 3.81
CA THR A 53 6.05 -1.86 5.13
C THR A 53 4.71 -1.55 5.79
N ILE A 54 4.08 -2.60 6.33
CA ILE A 54 2.90 -2.50 7.18
C ILE A 54 3.40 -2.34 8.62
N THR A 55 2.96 -1.25 9.26
CA THR A 55 3.32 -0.97 10.65
C THR A 55 2.58 -1.91 11.60
N GLU A 56 3.13 -2.11 12.80
CA GLU A 56 2.54 -2.97 13.82
C GLU A 56 1.06 -2.62 14.13
N PRO A 57 0.65 -1.34 14.31
CA PRO A 57 -0.76 -1.02 14.55
C PRO A 57 -1.68 -1.48 13.41
N VAL A 58 -1.25 -1.33 12.15
CA VAL A 58 -2.02 -1.78 10.98
C VAL A 58 -2.10 -3.30 10.94
N ALA A 59 -1.00 -4.00 11.22
CA ALA A 59 -0.99 -5.46 11.31
C ALA A 59 -1.96 -5.98 12.38
N ARG A 60 -2.01 -5.34 13.55
CA ARG A 60 -2.97 -5.67 14.63
C ARG A 60 -4.42 -5.41 14.22
N ALA A 61 -4.68 -4.30 13.53
CA ALA A 61 -6.01 -3.97 13.01
C ALA A 61 -6.49 -5.03 11.99
N LEU A 62 -5.63 -5.38 11.03
CA LEU A 62 -5.91 -6.42 10.03
C LEU A 62 -6.17 -7.79 10.68
N GLN A 63 -5.37 -8.18 11.66
CA GLN A 63 -5.58 -9.42 12.42
C GLN A 63 -6.97 -9.44 13.09
N THR A 64 -7.41 -8.31 13.63
CA THR A 64 -8.71 -8.19 14.30
C THR A 64 -9.86 -8.36 13.30
N ILE A 65 -9.77 -7.74 12.13
CA ILE A 65 -10.77 -7.87 11.06
C ILE A 65 -10.88 -9.33 10.60
N LEU A 66 -9.74 -9.97 10.31
CA LEU A 66 -9.70 -11.36 9.83
C LEU A 66 -10.29 -12.34 10.85
N LYS A 67 -10.01 -12.15 12.15
CA LYS A 67 -10.60 -12.98 13.21
C LYS A 67 -12.13 -12.82 13.29
N ARG A 68 -12.66 -11.62 13.06
CA ARG A 68 -14.12 -11.38 13.04
C ARG A 68 -14.80 -12.02 11.84
N SER A 69 -14.14 -12.08 10.67
CA SER A 69 -14.70 -12.73 9.48
C SER A 69 -14.73 -14.27 9.54
N GLN A 70 -14.10 -14.88 10.55
CA GLN A 70 -14.05 -16.33 10.75
C GLN A 70 -15.05 -16.83 11.82
N GLN A 71 -15.77 -15.91 12.47
CA GLN A 71 -16.86 -16.20 13.41
C GLN A 71 -18.20 -16.12 12.70
#